data_AF-A0A3N5NK91-F1
#
_entry.id   AF-A0A3N5NK91-F1
#
_cell.length_a   1.000
_cell.length_b   1.000
_cell.length_c   1.000
_cell.angle_alpha   90.00
_cell.angle_beta   90.00
_cell.angle_gamma   90.00
#
_symmetry.space_group_name_H-M   'P 1'
#
loop_
_entity.id
_entity.type
_entity.pdbx_description
1 polymer ?
#
loop_
_entity_poly.entity_id
_entity_poly.type
_entity_poly.pdbx_seq_one_letter_code
_entity_poly.pdbx_strand_id
1 'polypeptide(L)'
;MAKGRKNIEFDQSIEEKDRTFSLRDLIDGNVLTRKAVLRQSRFIALLVVIAFVSIANRNHAEKLVIRLNRLQNDVKELHAKSITFSSDLVRMSRQSEVARLVGRYELGLEESLEPPKKLVAKK
;
A
#
# COMPACT_ATOMS: atom_id res chain seq x y z
N MET A 1 84.11 -20.50 -28.09
CA MET A 1 83.36 -19.51 -28.90
C MET A 1 81.87 -19.76 -28.65
N ALA A 2 81.23 -19.00 -27.76
CA ALA A 2 80.52 -17.74 -28.04
C ALA A 2 79.12 -17.94 -28.67
N LYS A 3 78.15 -18.18 -27.78
CA LYS A 3 76.86 -17.47 -27.60
C LYS A 3 76.18 -16.81 -28.83
N GLY A 4 74.91 -17.15 -29.03
CA GLY A 4 73.85 -16.23 -29.47
C GLY A 4 72.90 -16.81 -30.53
N ARG A 5 71.59 -16.56 -30.54
CA ARG A 5 70.65 -15.87 -29.64
C ARG A 5 69.26 -16.45 -29.94
N LYS A 6 68.44 -16.63 -28.90
CA LYS A 6 67.00 -16.89 -29.01
C LYS A 6 66.32 -15.67 -29.62
N ASN A 7 65.37 -15.86 -30.53
CA ASN A 7 64.26 -14.92 -30.69
C ASN A 7 62.98 -15.66 -30.32
N ILE A 8 62.52 -15.34 -29.12
CA ILE A 8 61.23 -15.70 -28.58
C ILE A 8 60.31 -14.64 -29.18
N GLU A 9 59.56 -14.99 -30.22
CA GLU A 9 58.50 -14.13 -30.71
C GLU A 9 57.36 -14.24 -29.71
N PHE A 10 57.19 -13.17 -28.93
CA PHE A 10 56.07 -12.98 -28.03
C PHE A 10 54.82 -12.85 -28.90
N ASP A 11 54.03 -13.91 -28.98
CA ASP A 11 52.68 -13.83 -29.50
C ASP A 11 51.84 -13.00 -28.51
N GLN A 12 51.59 -11.74 -28.86
CA GLN A 12 50.72 -10.81 -28.13
C GLN A 12 49.22 -11.13 -28.32
N SER A 13 48.86 -12.39 -28.55
CA SER A 13 47.47 -12.78 -28.80
C SER A 13 46.64 -13.02 -27.54
N ILE A 14 47.24 -12.95 -26.33
CA ILE A 14 46.49 -13.05 -25.07
C ILE A 14 46.20 -11.64 -24.51
N GLU A 15 45.45 -10.84 -25.26
CA GLU A 15 44.54 -9.87 -24.63
C GLU A 15 43.17 -10.54 -24.50
N GLU A 16 43.01 -11.34 -23.45
CA GLU A 16 41.68 -11.60 -22.88
C GLU A 16 41.14 -10.27 -22.36
N LYS A 17 40.49 -9.53 -23.26
CA LYS A 17 39.75 -8.34 -22.87
C LYS A 17 38.44 -8.82 -22.27
N ASP A 18 38.44 -8.98 -20.96
CA ASP A 18 37.25 -8.97 -20.11
C ASP A 18 36.47 -7.69 -20.42
N ARG A 19 35.62 -7.75 -21.44
CA ARG A 19 34.68 -6.68 -21.77
C ARG A 19 33.58 -6.73 -20.73
N THR A 20 33.90 -6.22 -19.55
CA THR A 20 32.95 -5.70 -18.60
C THR A 20 31.87 -4.94 -19.39
N PHE A 21 30.61 -5.37 -19.23
CA PHE A 21 29.46 -4.71 -19.83
C PHE A 21 29.48 -3.24 -19.39
N SER A 22 30.01 -2.36 -20.24
CA SER A 22 30.14 -0.94 -19.92
C SER A 22 28.74 -0.32 -19.92
N LEU A 23 28.37 0.33 -18.82
CA LEU A 23 27.09 1.06 -18.70
C LEU A 23 26.95 2.13 -19.78
N ARG A 24 28.07 2.67 -20.30
CA ARG A 24 28.08 3.57 -21.46
C ARG A 24 27.61 2.90 -22.74
N ASP A 25 28.04 1.67 -23.01
CA ASP A 25 27.62 0.92 -24.21
C ASP A 25 26.12 0.53 -24.19
N LEU A 26 25.53 0.45 -22.98
CA LEU A 26 24.09 0.24 -22.81
C LEU A 26 23.30 1.52 -23.10
N ILE A 27 23.79 2.68 -22.63
CA ILE A 27 23.15 3.98 -22.85
C ILE A 27 23.33 4.47 -24.30
N ASP A 28 24.51 4.27 -24.88
CA ASP A 28 24.82 4.62 -26.28
C ASP A 28 24.12 3.72 -27.31
N GLY A 29 23.37 2.70 -26.86
CA GLY A 29 22.59 1.81 -27.73
C GLY A 29 23.43 0.84 -28.57
N ASN A 30 24.76 0.83 -28.38
CA ASN A 30 25.67 -0.08 -29.07
C ASN A 30 25.35 -1.56 -28.76
N VAL A 31 24.82 -1.85 -27.56
CA VAL A 31 24.29 -3.17 -27.21
C VAL A 31 23.07 -3.55 -28.06
N LEU A 32 22.20 -2.60 -28.43
CA LEU A 32 20.99 -2.87 -29.22
C LEU A 32 21.31 -3.22 -30.69
N THR A 33 22.39 -2.65 -31.25
CA THR A 33 22.79 -2.83 -32.65
C THR A 33 23.52 -4.15 -32.92
N ARG A 34 23.81 -4.96 -31.88
CA ARG A 34 24.46 -6.26 -32.05
C ARG A 34 23.57 -7.19 -32.87
N LYS A 35 24.15 -7.87 -33.88
CA LYS A 35 23.44 -8.82 -34.76
C LYS A 35 22.63 -9.89 -34.01
N ALA A 36 23.12 -10.33 -32.84
CA ALA A 36 22.42 -11.27 -31.96
C ALA A 36 21.12 -10.70 -31.37
N VAL A 37 21.15 -9.42 -30.97
CA VAL A 37 20.02 -8.70 -30.38
C VAL A 37 18.97 -8.38 -31.44
N LEU A 38 19.41 -7.97 -32.64
CA LEU A 38 18.52 -7.73 -33.79
C LEU A 38 17.81 -9.01 -34.26
N ARG A 39 18.49 -10.16 -34.22
CA ARG A 39 17.90 -11.47 -34.56
C ARG A 39 16.79 -11.87 -33.59
N GLN A 40 16.86 -11.43 -32.34
CA GLN A 40 15.90 -11.74 -31.27
C GLN A 40 15.02 -10.52 -30.90
N SER A 41 14.88 -9.57 -31.81
CA SER A 41 14.10 -8.34 -31.61
C SER A 41 12.65 -8.58 -31.15
N ARG A 42 11.99 -9.62 -31.65
CA ARG A 42 10.63 -10.01 -31.21
C ARG A 42 10.54 -10.31 -29.71
N PHE A 43 11.55 -10.97 -29.14
CA PHE A 43 11.59 -11.30 -27.72
C PHE A 43 11.89 -10.05 -26.87
N ILE A 44 12.75 -9.16 -27.35
CA ILE A 44 13.04 -7.89 -26.66
C ILE A 44 11.79 -7.01 -26.63
N ALA A 45 11.05 -6.94 -27.73
CA ALA A 45 9.76 -6.25 -27.76
C ALA A 45 8.78 -6.81 -26.72
N LEU A 46 8.72 -8.14 -26.55
CA LEU A 46 7.94 -8.76 -25.49
C LEU A 46 8.38 -8.31 -24.09
N LEU A 47 9.69 -8.30 -23.82
CA LEU A 47 10.22 -7.83 -22.53
C LEU A 47 9.90 -6.36 -22.25
N VAL A 48 9.98 -5.51 -23.28
CA VAL A 48 9.62 -4.09 -23.19
C VAL A 48 8.12 -3.95 -22.88
N VAL A 49 7.25 -4.72 -23.53
CA VAL A 49 5.81 -4.73 -23.22
C VAL A 49 5.56 -5.16 -21.77
N ILE A 50 6.22 -6.23 -21.31
CA ILE A 50 6.12 -6.68 -19.91
C ILE A 50 6.61 -5.58 -18.95
N ALA A 51 7.69 -4.89 -19.28
CA ALA A 51 8.21 -3.78 -18.48
C ALA A 51 7.20 -2.61 -18.41
N PHE A 52 6.56 -2.25 -19.51
CA PHE A 52 5.49 -1.24 -19.50
C PHE A 52 4.30 -1.67 -18.65
N VAL A 53 3.85 -2.92 -18.80
CA VAL A 53 2.74 -3.48 -18.01
C VAL A 53 3.08 -3.49 -16.52
N SER A 54 4.32 -3.84 -16.15
CA SER A 54 4.74 -3.88 -14.75
C SER A 54 4.82 -2.49 -14.13
N ILE A 55 5.32 -1.49 -14.86
CA ILE A 55 5.33 -0.09 -14.42
C ILE A 55 3.89 0.43 -14.23
N ALA A 56 3.00 0.15 -15.19
CA ALA A 56 1.60 0.53 -15.10
C ALA A 56 0.92 -0.11 -13.89
N ASN A 57 1.12 -1.41 -13.68
CA ASN A 57 0.55 -2.14 -12.55
C ASN A 57 1.09 -1.65 -11.21
N ARG A 58 2.40 -1.36 -11.13
CA ARG A 58 3.03 -0.82 -9.92
C ARG A 58 2.41 0.51 -9.49
N ASN A 59 2.23 1.44 -10.44
CA ASN A 59 1.61 2.74 -10.15
C ASN A 59 0.14 2.61 -9.74
N HIS A 60 -0.58 1.61 -10.26
CA HIS A 60 -1.96 1.34 -9.85
C HIS A 60 -2.03 0.79 -8.43
N ALA A 61 -1.18 -0.19 -8.11
CA ALA A 61 -1.08 -0.78 -6.78
C ALA A 61 -0.75 0.27 -5.71
N GLU A 62 0.20 1.18 -5.99
CA GLU A 62 0.57 2.25 -5.06
C GLU A 62 -0.61 3.17 -4.74
N LYS A 63 -1.36 3.61 -5.76
CA LYS A 63 -2.57 4.43 -5.57
C LYS A 63 -3.66 3.68 -4.79
N LEU A 64 -3.82 2.38 -5.03
CA LEU A 64 -4.78 1.53 -4.33
C LEU A 64 -4.43 1.43 -2.84
N VAL A 65 -3.15 1.21 -2.51
CA VAL A 65 -2.68 1.14 -1.12
C VAL A 65 -2.95 2.44 -0.37
N ILE A 66 -2.70 3.60 -0.98
CA ILE A 66 -3.01 4.90 -0.37
C ILE A 66 -4.52 5.05 -0.11
N ARG A 67 -5.35 4.67 -1.09
CA ARG A 67 -6.81 4.71 -0.93
C ARG A 67 -7.29 3.76 0.17
N LEU A 68 -6.74 2.56 0.22
CA LEU A 68 -7.08 1.56 1.24
C LEU A 68 -6.76 2.09 2.65
N ASN A 69 -5.59 2.71 2.82
CA ASN A 69 -5.20 3.28 4.10
C ASN A 69 -6.17 4.38 4.56
N ARG A 70 -6.54 5.30 3.66
CA ARG A 70 -7.54 6.34 3.93
C ARG A 70 -8.88 5.73 4.33
N LEU A 71 -9.37 4.78 3.54
CA LEU A 71 -10.66 4.13 3.79
C LEU A 71 -10.68 3.38 5.13
N GLN A 72 -9.58 2.73 5.52
CA GLN A 72 -9.46 2.10 6.83
C GLN A 72 -9.50 3.11 7.98
N ASN A 73 -8.87 4.28 7.81
CA ASN A 73 -8.95 5.35 8.80
C ASN A 73 -10.37 5.90 8.91
N ASP A 74 -11.07 6.11 7.78
CA ASP A 74 -12.46 6.55 7.77
C ASP A 74 -13.36 5.56 8.51
N VAL A 75 -13.18 4.25 8.28
CA VAL A 75 -13.93 3.20 9.00
C VAL A 75 -13.67 3.25 10.51
N LYS A 76 -12.41 3.43 10.93
CA LYS A 76 -12.06 3.58 12.36
C LYS A 76 -12.71 4.82 12.98
N GLU A 77 -12.69 5.94 12.27
CA GLU A 77 -13.33 7.18 12.73
C GLU A 77 -14.85 7.00 12.85
N LEU A 78 -15.49 6.38 11.86
CA LEU A 78 -16.93 6.12 11.87
C LEU A 78 -17.32 5.20 13.03
N HIS A 79 -16.51 4.16 13.29
CA HIS A 79 -16.71 3.27 14.42
C HIS A 79 -16.59 4.02 15.76
N ALA A 80 -15.57 4.85 15.92
CA ALA A 80 -15.42 5.69 17.11
C ALA A 80 -16.62 6.64 17.28
N LYS A 81 -17.07 7.31 16.20
CA LYS A 81 -18.28 8.15 16.22
C LYS A 81 -19.51 7.36 16.63
N SER A 82 -19.71 6.14 16.13
CA SER A 82 -20.86 5.31 16.50
C SER A 82 -20.92 4.98 17.99
N ILE A 83 -19.75 4.69 18.60
CA ILE A 83 -19.62 4.44 20.04
C ILE A 83 -19.95 5.71 20.82
N THR A 84 -19.38 6.85 20.42
CA THR A 84 -19.63 8.13 21.07
C THR A 84 -21.11 8.51 20.99
N PHE A 85 -21.74 8.45 19.82
CA PHE A 85 -23.17 8.76 19.64
C PHE A 85 -24.06 7.85 20.49
N SER A 86 -23.77 6.55 20.52
CA SER A 86 -24.50 5.60 21.37
C SER A 86 -24.33 5.93 22.85
N SER A 87 -23.11 6.32 23.26
CA SER A 87 -22.82 6.71 24.64
C SER A 87 -23.53 8.00 25.04
N ASP A 88 -23.59 8.99 24.15
CA ASP A 88 -24.34 10.22 24.38
C ASP A 88 -25.83 9.97 24.50
N LEU A 89 -26.40 9.08 23.66
CA LEU A 89 -27.79 8.68 23.78
C LEU A 89 -28.07 8.01 25.13
N VAL A 90 -27.24 7.05 25.53
CA VAL A 90 -27.35 6.38 26.84
C VAL A 90 -27.22 7.38 27.99
N ARG A 91 -26.30 8.34 27.88
CA ARG A 91 -26.13 9.40 28.88
C ARG A 91 -27.38 10.26 29.00
N MET A 92 -27.98 10.64 27.88
CA MET A 92 -29.19 11.47 27.85
C MET A 92 -30.43 10.70 28.33
N SER A 93 -30.51 9.39 28.06
CA SER A 93 -31.61 8.54 28.51
C SER A 93 -31.43 8.00 29.94
N ARG A 94 -30.34 8.32 30.64
CA ARG A 94 -30.16 7.90 32.05
C ARG A 94 -31.24 8.54 32.91
N GLN A 95 -31.88 7.73 33.76
CA GLN A 95 -32.91 8.16 34.72
C GLN A 95 -32.45 9.38 35.53
N SER A 96 -31.19 9.41 35.98
CA SER A 96 -30.62 10.54 36.72
C SER A 96 -30.55 11.85 35.91
N GLU A 97 -30.27 11.81 34.61
CA GLU A 97 -30.28 13.01 33.74
C GLU A 97 -31.72 13.41 33.40
N VAL A 98 -32.60 12.44 33.14
CA VAL A 98 -34.02 12.69 32.90
C VAL A 98 -34.67 13.36 34.13
N ALA A 99 -34.42 12.86 35.34
CA ALA A 99 -34.89 13.47 36.58
C ALA A 99 -34.34 14.90 36.77
N ARG A 100 -33.06 15.13 36.42
CA ARG A 100 -32.45 16.47 36.46
C ARG A 100 -33.08 17.43 35.45
N LEU A 101 -33.38 16.96 34.24
CA LEU A 101 -34.05 17.72 33.20
C LEU A 101 -35.49 18.06 33.62
N VAL A 102 -36.21 17.09 34.19
CA VAL A 102 -37.56 17.27 34.73
C VAL A 102 -37.60 18.34 35.81
N GLY A 103 -36.65 18.32 36.75
CA GLY A 103 -36.53 19.36 37.78
C GLY A 103 -36.17 20.73 37.21
N ARG A 104 -35.32 20.79 36.17
CA ARG A 104 -34.94 22.05 35.51
C ARG A 104 -36.09 22.70 34.74
N TYR A 105 -36.93 21.91 34.07
CA TYR A 105 -38.07 22.39 33.30
C TYR A 105 -39.35 22.52 34.14
N GLU A 106 -39.26 22.34 35.46
CA GLU A 106 -40.38 22.44 36.41
C GLU A 106 -41.60 21.59 36.00
N LEU A 107 -41.35 20.42 35.41
CA LEU A 107 -42.40 19.58 34.83
C LEU A 107 -43.29 18.88 35.89
N GLY A 108 -43.00 19.05 37.19
CA GLY A 108 -43.80 18.53 38.30
C GLY A 108 -43.86 17.00 38.40
N LEU A 109 -42.94 16.29 37.73
CA LEU A 109 -42.88 14.83 37.72
C LEU A 109 -41.86 14.35 38.76
N GLU A 110 -42.24 13.35 39.57
CA GLU A 110 -41.39 12.74 40.60
C GLU A 110 -40.96 11.32 40.19
N GLU A 111 -39.81 10.89 40.67
CA GLU A 111 -39.25 9.58 40.34
C GLU A 111 -40.05 8.47 41.07
N SER A 112 -40.51 7.46 40.33
CA SER A 112 -41.28 6.36 40.90
C SER A 112 -40.38 5.44 41.73
N LEU A 113 -40.51 5.48 43.06
CA LEU A 113 -39.81 4.59 44.00
C LEU A 113 -40.46 3.20 44.11
N GLU A 114 -41.69 3.03 43.60
CA GLU A 114 -42.36 1.73 43.57
C GLU A 114 -41.98 0.93 42.31
N PRO A 115 -41.70 -0.37 42.45
CA PRO A 115 -41.38 -1.23 41.30
C PRO A 115 -42.60 -1.41 40.38
N PRO A 116 -42.39 -1.54 39.05
CA PRO A 116 -43.47 -1.66 38.08
C PRO A 116 -44.30 -2.92 38.32
N LYS A 117 -45.60 -2.74 38.59
CA LYS A 117 -46.55 -3.83 38.80
C LYS A 117 -47.08 -4.32 37.45
N LYS A 118 -47.06 -5.64 37.23
CA LYS A 118 -47.59 -6.24 36.00
C LYS A 118 -49.12 -6.06 36.02
N LEU A 119 -49.64 -5.29 35.06
CA LEU A 119 -51.09 -5.14 34.88
C LEU A 119 -51.63 -6.45 34.28
N VAL A 120 -52.22 -7.29 35.12
CA VAL A 120 -52.93 -8.49 34.66
C VAL A 120 -54.38 -8.07 34.40
N ALA A 121 -54.74 -7.89 33.13
CA ALA A 121 -56.14 -7.67 32.76
C ALA A 121 -56.95 -8.92 33.13
N LYS A 122 -57.93 -8.76 34.02
CA LYS A 122 -58.95 -9.81 34.22
C LYS A 122 -59.77 -9.90 32.94
N LYS A 123 -59.83 -11.12 32.41
CA LYS A 123 -60.58 -11.50 31.21
C LYS A 123 -62.07 -11.24 31.38
#